data_AF-A0A3N1MQ18-F1
#
_entry.id   AF-A0A3N1MQ18-F1
#
_cell.length_a   1.000
_cell.length_b   1.000
_cell.length_c   1.000
_cell.angle_alpha   90.00
_cell.angle_beta   90.00
_cell.angle_gamma   90.00
#
_symmetry.space_group_name_H-M   'P 1'
#
loop_
_entity.id
_entity.type
_entity.pdbx_description
1 polymer ?
#
loop_
_entity_poly.entity_id
_entity_poly.type
_entity_poly.pdbx_seq_one_letter_code
_entity_poly.pdbx_strand_id
1 'polypeptide(L)'
;MVAAAPTAAFQLPNLFVTPAVRLSLVVFGLVVLAGAVAVQVVRIRRSDAARAVAEENATGAELEQSTAVRYAFGQIATRLVRFTELPRSERHGELSVVADRVAVALAFYLLPKVPDVRANVYQLSTDLRALEPIGHGGAGDTAGVFRAGTPYGDRNLEWVLVGGSPRIVGDRSADVDVDQDVPGFEPRYSSYVSVVIRSDQYSFGMLTVDSPVPDAFTELDAKNIAMMASFMAVAFSLTYSFPERDRNPRKGP
;
A
#
# COMPACT_ATOMS: atom_id res chain seq x y z
N MET A 1 4.23 -3.29 -43.51
CA MET A 1 3.56 -2.59 -44.64
C MET A 1 3.02 -1.29 -44.06
N VAL A 2 3.53 -0.10 -44.35
CA VAL A 2 3.51 0.57 -45.66
C VAL A 2 4.69 1.57 -45.69
N ALA A 3 5.66 1.31 -46.56
CA ALA A 3 6.71 2.25 -46.93
C ALA A 3 6.54 2.53 -48.43
N ALA A 4 5.71 3.50 -48.78
CA ALA A 4 5.56 3.95 -50.17
C ALA A 4 4.78 5.29 -50.19
N ALA A 5 5.43 6.41 -49.86
CA ALA A 5 4.76 7.71 -50.01
C ALA A 5 5.63 8.96 -50.28
N PRO A 6 6.95 9.06 -50.05
CA PRO A 6 7.61 10.34 -50.34
C PRO A 6 8.16 10.43 -51.77
N THR A 7 8.26 9.33 -52.53
CA THR A 7 9.00 9.33 -53.81
C THR A 7 8.18 9.76 -55.02
N ALA A 8 6.84 9.65 -54.99
CA ALA A 8 6.00 9.94 -56.16
C ALA A 8 5.80 11.45 -56.42
N ALA A 9 5.89 12.29 -55.40
CA ALA A 9 5.67 13.74 -55.54
C ALA A 9 6.84 14.47 -56.24
N PHE A 10 8.03 13.89 -56.25
CA PHE A 10 9.23 14.51 -56.83
C PHE A 10 9.49 14.18 -58.31
N GLN A 11 8.72 13.27 -58.92
CA GLN A 11 8.91 12.87 -60.33
C GLN A 11 7.94 13.52 -61.33
N LEU A 12 6.95 14.28 -60.87
CA LEU A 12 5.98 14.98 -61.71
C LEU A 12 6.50 16.14 -62.61
N PRO A 13 7.72 16.72 -62.46
CA PRO A 13 8.08 17.87 -63.30
C PRO A 13 8.33 17.53 -64.78
N ASN A 14 8.61 16.27 -65.14
CA ASN A 14 9.15 15.94 -66.46
C ASN A 14 8.11 15.61 -67.55
N LEU A 15 6.80 15.62 -67.24
CA LEU A 15 5.74 15.25 -68.19
C LEU A 15 4.95 16.43 -68.77
N PHE A 16 5.18 17.67 -68.30
CA PHE A 16 4.44 18.85 -68.76
C PHE A 16 5.34 19.84 -69.51
N VAL A 17 4.91 20.24 -70.71
CA VAL A 17 5.68 21.02 -71.70
C VAL A 17 5.60 22.54 -71.47
N THR A 18 4.65 23.03 -70.64
CA THR A 18 4.48 24.47 -70.35
C THR A 18 5.04 24.87 -68.98
N PRO A 19 5.90 25.91 -68.89
CA PRO A 19 6.57 26.33 -67.66
C PRO A 19 5.60 26.75 -66.53
N ALA A 20 4.42 27.26 -66.88
CA ALA A 20 3.39 27.68 -65.92
C ALA A 20 2.81 26.51 -65.08
N VAL A 21 2.67 25.32 -65.66
CA VAL A 21 2.12 24.13 -64.97
C VAL A 21 3.14 23.54 -63.98
N ARG A 22 4.44 23.58 -64.33
CA ARG A 22 5.51 23.17 -63.42
C ARG A 22 5.60 24.10 -62.20
N LEU A 23 5.50 25.40 -62.42
CA LEU A 23 5.57 26.40 -61.35
C LEU A 23 4.42 26.22 -60.33
N SER A 24 3.21 26.01 -60.82
CA SER A 24 2.01 25.82 -59.98
C SER A 24 2.05 24.53 -59.17
N LEU A 25 2.55 23.42 -59.73
CA LEU A 25 2.75 22.17 -58.99
C LEU A 25 3.81 22.31 -57.88
N VAL A 26 4.93 23.01 -58.15
CA VAL A 26 5.96 23.26 -57.14
C VAL A 26 5.42 24.11 -56.00
N VAL A 27 4.67 25.18 -56.31
CA VAL A 27 4.03 26.03 -55.31
C VAL A 27 3.02 25.23 -54.47
N PHE A 28 2.19 24.41 -55.11
CA PHE A 28 1.24 23.55 -54.40
C PHE A 28 1.95 22.55 -53.47
N GLY A 29 3.00 21.89 -53.94
CA GLY A 29 3.81 20.98 -53.13
C GLY A 29 4.45 21.67 -51.92
N LEU A 30 4.94 22.89 -52.07
CA LEU A 30 5.49 23.71 -50.99
C LEU A 30 4.42 24.09 -49.95
N VAL A 31 3.21 24.45 -50.37
CA VAL A 31 2.10 24.78 -49.47
C VAL A 31 1.68 23.55 -48.65
N VAL A 32 1.56 22.38 -49.29
CA VAL A 32 1.23 21.13 -48.59
C VAL A 32 2.33 20.75 -47.60
N LEU A 33 3.60 20.88 -47.98
CA LEU A 33 4.74 20.63 -47.08
C LEU A 33 4.71 21.59 -45.87
N ALA A 34 4.51 22.88 -46.11
CA ALA A 34 4.42 23.88 -45.04
C ALA A 34 3.24 23.61 -44.09
N GLY A 35 2.08 23.21 -44.62
CA GLY A 35 0.93 22.79 -43.84
C GLY A 35 1.21 21.55 -42.99
N ALA A 36 1.86 20.53 -43.56
CA ALA A 36 2.23 19.31 -42.85
C ALA A 36 3.23 19.58 -41.71
N VAL A 37 4.24 20.41 -41.95
CA VAL A 37 5.21 20.84 -40.92
C VAL A 37 4.51 21.64 -39.82
N ALA A 38 3.62 22.58 -40.16
CA ALA A 38 2.86 23.34 -39.17
C ALA A 38 2.01 22.43 -38.28
N VAL A 39 1.33 21.44 -38.86
CA VAL A 39 0.55 20.44 -38.10
C VAL A 39 1.44 19.60 -37.20
N GLN A 40 2.61 19.16 -37.67
CA GLN A 40 3.57 18.43 -36.84
C GLN A 40 4.07 19.26 -35.67
N VAL A 41 4.45 20.53 -35.90
CA VAL A 41 4.90 21.44 -34.84
C VAL A 41 3.80 21.67 -33.79
N VAL A 42 2.55 21.87 -34.22
CA VAL A 42 1.41 22.02 -33.28
C VAL A 42 1.17 20.74 -32.49
N ARG A 43 1.25 19.56 -33.12
CA ARG A 43 1.11 18.28 -32.42
C ARG A 43 2.21 18.07 -31.38
N ILE A 44 3.47 18.34 -31.73
CA ILE A 44 4.62 18.24 -30.82
C ILE A 44 4.45 19.19 -29.63
N ARG A 45 4.12 20.47 -29.89
CA ARG A 45 3.89 21.43 -28.81
C ARG A 45 2.74 21.03 -27.88
N ARG A 46 1.65 20.46 -28.44
CA ARG A 46 0.54 19.95 -27.63
C ARG A 46 0.94 18.74 -26.80
N SER A 47 1.74 17.82 -27.35
CA SER A 47 2.23 16.67 -26.57
C SER A 47 3.20 17.10 -25.48
N ASP A 48 4.06 18.08 -25.74
CA ASP A 48 5.02 18.58 -24.75
C ASP A 48 4.31 19.32 -23.61
N ALA A 49 3.32 20.16 -23.95
CA ALA A 49 2.48 20.82 -22.94
C ALA A 49 1.68 19.82 -22.10
N ALA A 50 1.11 18.77 -22.73
CA ALA A 50 0.39 17.72 -22.01
C ALA A 50 1.31 16.93 -21.08
N ARG A 51 2.56 16.66 -21.49
CA ARG A 51 3.57 16.00 -20.65
C ARG A 51 3.97 16.86 -19.45
N ALA A 52 4.25 18.15 -19.67
CA ALA A 52 4.63 19.06 -18.59
C ALA A 52 3.55 19.16 -17.51
N VAL A 53 2.27 19.27 -17.90
CA VAL A 53 1.14 19.26 -16.95
C VAL A 53 1.02 17.93 -16.22
N ALA A 54 1.26 16.80 -16.90
CA ALA A 54 1.23 15.48 -16.26
C ALA A 54 2.36 15.31 -15.23
N GLU A 55 3.58 15.77 -15.54
CA GLU A 55 4.74 15.75 -14.63
C GLU A 55 4.51 16.65 -13.41
N GLU A 56 3.96 17.86 -13.61
CA GLU A 56 3.62 18.79 -12.53
C GLU A 56 2.55 18.19 -11.60
N ASN A 57 1.49 17.61 -12.16
CA ASN A 57 0.45 16.93 -11.38
C ASN A 57 0.99 15.72 -10.61
N ALA A 58 1.88 14.93 -11.21
CA ALA A 58 2.51 13.79 -10.57
C ALA A 58 3.39 14.24 -9.39
N THR A 59 4.17 15.30 -9.58
CA THR A 59 5.02 15.89 -8.53
C THR A 59 4.17 16.45 -7.38
N GLY A 60 3.07 17.14 -7.70
CA GLY A 60 2.11 17.63 -6.72
C GLY A 60 1.48 16.51 -5.89
N ALA A 61 1.01 15.44 -6.54
CA ALA A 61 0.43 14.28 -5.86
C ALA A 61 1.45 13.56 -4.95
N GLU A 62 2.72 13.47 -5.37
CA GLU A 62 3.78 12.88 -4.55
C GLU A 62 4.07 13.73 -3.30
N LEU A 63 4.09 15.05 -3.43
CA LEU A 63 4.27 15.97 -2.30
C LEU A 63 3.10 15.91 -1.31
N GLU A 64 1.86 15.87 -1.82
CA GLU A 64 0.66 15.68 -0.99
C GLU A 64 0.72 14.36 -0.24
N GLN A 65 1.10 13.26 -0.92
CA GLN A 65 1.26 11.96 -0.30
C GLN A 65 2.35 11.98 0.78
N SER A 66 3.52 12.55 0.51
CA SER A 66 4.61 12.68 1.48
C SER A 66 4.16 13.47 2.73
N THR A 67 3.38 14.53 2.52
CA THR A 67 2.82 15.35 3.59
C THR A 67 1.81 14.57 4.42
N ALA A 68 0.91 13.82 3.79
CA ALA A 68 -0.07 12.96 4.47
C ALA A 68 0.62 11.88 5.32
N VAL A 69 1.66 11.23 4.77
CA VAL A 69 2.45 10.21 5.48
C VAL A 69 3.13 10.81 6.71
N ARG A 70 3.82 11.95 6.56
CA ARG A 70 4.46 12.65 7.68
C ARG A 70 3.45 13.06 8.76
N TYR A 71 2.28 13.55 8.33
CA TYR A 71 1.20 13.90 9.23
C TYR A 71 0.69 12.68 10.00
N ALA A 72 0.43 11.57 9.32
CA ALA A 72 -0.04 10.33 9.94
C ALA A 72 0.92 9.82 11.02
N PHE A 73 2.22 9.71 10.71
CA PHE A 73 3.22 9.32 11.70
C PHE A 73 3.32 10.34 12.86
N GLY A 74 3.30 11.64 12.56
CA GLY A 74 3.36 12.70 13.56
C GLY A 74 2.16 12.70 14.54
N GLN A 75 0.97 12.40 14.05
CA GLN A 75 -0.23 12.27 14.88
C GLN A 75 -0.14 11.07 15.82
N ILE A 76 0.30 9.91 15.32
CA ILE A 76 0.48 8.72 16.18
C ILE A 76 1.58 8.96 17.21
N ALA A 77 2.72 9.53 16.83
CA ALA A 77 3.80 9.88 17.75
C ALA A 77 3.33 10.85 18.85
N THR A 78 2.60 11.90 18.48
CA THR A 78 2.04 12.86 19.44
C THR A 78 1.05 12.18 20.40
N ARG A 79 0.24 11.24 19.89
CA ARG A 79 -0.68 10.48 20.73
C ARG A 79 0.07 9.55 21.68
N LEU A 80 1.15 8.92 21.25
CA LEU A 80 2.02 8.13 22.13
C LEU A 80 2.62 8.99 23.24
N VAL A 81 3.02 10.23 22.96
CA VAL A 81 3.48 11.17 24.01
C VAL A 81 2.35 11.43 25.01
N ARG A 82 1.13 11.75 24.56
CA ARG A 82 -0.01 11.90 25.50
C ARG A 82 -0.31 10.62 26.26
N PHE A 83 -0.10 9.47 25.64
CA PHE A 83 -0.31 8.17 26.26
C PHE A 83 0.65 7.92 27.44
N THR A 84 1.87 8.49 27.42
CA THR A 84 2.80 8.39 28.56
C THR A 84 2.36 9.22 29.76
N GLU A 85 1.58 10.29 29.53
CA GLU A 85 1.04 11.17 30.56
C GLU A 85 -0.18 10.57 31.26
N LEU A 86 -0.86 9.61 30.63
CA LEU A 86 -2.04 8.96 31.21
C LEU A 86 -1.69 8.09 32.43
N PRO A 87 -2.55 8.06 33.47
CA PRO A 87 -2.48 7.09 34.56
C PRO A 87 -2.57 5.64 34.04
N ARG A 88 -1.87 4.71 34.69
CA ARG A 88 -1.84 3.29 34.26
C ARG A 88 -3.23 2.65 34.19
N SER A 89 -4.17 3.06 35.04
CA SER A 89 -5.56 2.62 35.04
C SER A 89 -6.34 3.01 33.79
N GLU A 90 -5.97 4.10 33.13
CA GLU A 90 -6.66 4.64 31.96
C GLU A 90 -6.06 4.13 30.64
N ARG A 91 -4.77 3.79 30.65
CA ARG A 91 -4.05 3.30 29.45
C ARG A 91 -4.69 2.07 28.81
N HIS A 92 -5.29 1.19 29.60
CA HIS A 92 -5.93 -0.02 29.08
C HIS A 92 -7.13 0.31 28.17
N GLY A 93 -7.97 1.28 28.57
CA GLY A 93 -9.11 1.73 27.75
C GLY A 93 -8.65 2.48 26.49
N GLU A 94 -7.62 3.31 26.63
CA GLU A 94 -7.08 4.12 25.52
C GLU A 94 -6.32 3.30 24.47
N LEU A 95 -5.91 2.07 24.78
CA LEU A 95 -5.16 1.22 23.85
C LEU A 95 -5.97 0.90 22.59
N SER A 96 -7.27 0.65 22.73
CA SER A 96 -8.20 0.43 21.62
C SER A 96 -8.30 1.67 20.71
N VAL A 97 -8.37 2.85 21.32
CA VAL A 97 -8.40 4.13 20.60
C VAL A 97 -7.11 4.35 19.80
N VAL A 98 -5.95 4.03 20.36
CA VAL A 98 -4.67 4.10 19.62
C VAL A 98 -4.64 3.08 18.49
N ALA A 99 -5.12 1.86 18.73
CA ALA A 99 -5.19 0.79 17.74
C ALA A 99 -6.08 1.17 16.54
N ASP A 100 -7.27 1.73 16.78
CA ASP A 100 -8.15 2.24 15.73
C ASP A 100 -7.47 3.33 14.90
N ARG A 101 -6.75 4.26 15.55
CA ARG A 101 -6.06 5.33 14.83
C ARG A 101 -4.92 4.81 13.97
N VAL A 102 -4.19 3.81 14.45
CA VAL A 102 -3.16 3.13 13.66
C VAL A 102 -3.79 2.43 12.45
N ALA A 103 -4.88 1.69 12.66
CA ALA A 103 -5.58 0.98 11.59
C ALA A 103 -6.15 1.96 10.53
N VAL A 104 -6.80 3.03 10.96
CA VAL A 104 -7.30 4.12 10.10
C VAL A 104 -6.15 4.80 9.35
N ALA A 105 -5.02 5.06 10.02
CA ALA A 105 -3.89 5.71 9.38
C ALA A 105 -3.29 4.84 8.27
N LEU A 106 -3.22 3.53 8.49
CA LEU A 106 -2.80 2.57 7.47
C LEU A 106 -3.76 2.56 6.29
N ALA A 107 -5.06 2.40 6.56
CA ALA A 107 -6.07 2.28 5.52
C ALA A 107 -6.22 3.52 4.64
N PHE A 108 -6.10 4.73 5.20
CA PHE A 108 -6.47 5.96 4.48
C PHE A 108 -5.31 6.91 4.17
N TYR A 109 -4.17 6.80 4.86
CA TYR A 109 -3.06 7.76 4.67
C TYR A 109 -1.76 7.11 4.24
N LEU A 110 -1.43 5.93 4.77
CA LEU A 110 -0.15 5.29 4.48
C LEU A 110 -0.19 4.34 3.28
N LEU A 111 -1.36 3.77 2.98
CA LEU A 111 -1.53 2.80 1.90
C LEU A 111 -2.54 3.26 0.84
N PRO A 112 -2.49 4.53 0.35
CA PRO A 112 -3.54 5.08 -0.50
C PRO A 112 -3.62 4.43 -1.89
N LYS A 113 -2.60 3.67 -2.29
CA LYS A 113 -2.54 2.97 -3.59
C LYS A 113 -2.98 1.50 -3.48
N VAL A 114 -3.13 0.99 -2.27
CA VAL A 114 -3.58 -0.39 -2.04
C VAL A 114 -5.12 -0.40 -2.12
N PRO A 115 -5.72 -1.23 -2.99
CA PRO A 115 -7.18 -1.27 -3.13
C PRO A 115 -7.84 -1.91 -1.90
N ASP A 116 -8.98 -1.34 -1.46
CA ASP A 116 -9.86 -1.90 -0.41
C ASP A 116 -9.10 -2.42 0.83
N VAL A 117 -8.16 -1.61 1.32
CA VAL A 117 -7.36 -1.94 2.49
C VAL A 117 -8.26 -2.24 3.68
N ARG A 118 -8.00 -3.35 4.35
CA ARG A 118 -8.53 -3.63 5.67
C ARG A 118 -7.39 -3.82 6.66
N ALA A 119 -7.31 -2.96 7.67
CA ALA A 119 -6.32 -3.02 8.73
C ALA A 119 -6.98 -3.47 10.04
N ASN A 120 -6.41 -4.48 10.69
CA ASN A 120 -6.87 -5.01 11.97
C ASN A 120 -5.71 -5.12 12.96
N VAL A 121 -5.89 -4.56 14.15
CA VAL A 121 -4.96 -4.69 15.27
C VAL A 121 -5.54 -5.70 16.24
N TYR A 122 -4.73 -6.70 16.58
CA TYR A 122 -5.08 -7.73 17.53
C TYR A 122 -4.19 -7.66 18.76
N GLN A 123 -4.82 -7.85 19.92
CA GLN A 123 -4.16 -8.03 21.19
C GLN A 123 -4.13 -9.51 21.57
N LEU A 124 -2.96 -9.98 22.01
CA LEU A 124 -2.82 -11.27 22.66
C LEU A 124 -3.48 -11.22 24.05
N SER A 125 -4.39 -12.17 24.29
CA SER A 125 -5.10 -12.32 25.56
C SER A 125 -4.14 -12.59 26.72
N THR A 126 -4.60 -12.36 27.95
CA THR A 126 -3.76 -12.56 29.15
C THR A 126 -3.40 -14.03 29.38
N ASP A 127 -4.29 -14.96 29.01
CA ASP A 127 -4.08 -16.40 29.07
C ASP A 127 -3.33 -16.99 27.86
N LEU A 128 -2.94 -16.14 26.90
CA LEU A 128 -2.22 -16.49 25.68
C LEU A 128 -2.98 -17.46 24.75
N ARG A 129 -4.30 -17.51 24.85
CA ARG A 129 -5.17 -18.40 24.07
C ARG A 129 -6.00 -17.73 23.00
N ALA A 130 -5.92 -16.41 22.88
CA ALA A 130 -6.64 -15.69 21.84
C ALA A 130 -5.89 -14.45 21.34
N LEU A 131 -6.12 -14.12 20.08
CA LEU A 131 -5.83 -12.80 19.51
C LEU A 131 -7.16 -12.08 19.30
N GLU A 132 -7.42 -11.09 20.14
CA GLU A 132 -8.67 -10.33 20.19
C GLU A 132 -8.53 -9.04 19.37
N PRO A 133 -9.46 -8.74 18.46
CA PRO A 133 -9.41 -7.50 17.70
C PRO A 133 -9.66 -6.32 18.66
N ILE A 134 -8.74 -5.36 18.67
CA ILE A 134 -8.83 -4.15 19.49
C ILE A 134 -8.84 -2.87 18.66
N GLY A 135 -8.59 -2.97 17.35
CA GLY A 135 -8.69 -1.83 16.45
C GLY A 135 -8.91 -2.25 15.00
N HIS A 136 -9.63 -1.42 14.27
CA HIS A 136 -9.99 -1.68 12.87
C HIS A 136 -10.01 -0.39 12.04
N GLY A 137 -9.70 -0.51 10.75
CA GLY A 137 -9.83 0.58 9.79
C GLY A 137 -9.86 0.09 8.35
N GLY A 138 -10.53 0.84 7.49
CA GLY A 138 -10.63 0.55 6.06
C GLY A 138 -11.91 -0.19 5.68
N ALA A 139 -11.82 -1.07 4.69
CA ALA A 139 -12.95 -1.77 4.09
C ALA A 139 -13.41 -2.98 4.91
N GLY A 140 -14.70 -3.29 4.81
CA GLY A 140 -15.30 -4.49 5.40
C GLY A 140 -15.50 -4.40 6.92
N ASP A 141 -15.76 -5.56 7.53
CA ASP A 141 -16.03 -5.66 8.96
C ASP A 141 -14.76 -5.93 9.78
N THR A 142 -14.82 -5.63 11.07
CA THR A 142 -13.81 -6.04 12.05
C THR A 142 -13.61 -7.55 11.98
N ALA A 143 -12.36 -7.96 11.79
CA ALA A 143 -12.05 -9.38 11.67
C ALA A 143 -12.23 -10.12 13.01
N GLY A 144 -12.56 -11.41 12.93
CA GLY A 144 -12.91 -12.24 14.08
C GLY A 144 -11.72 -12.58 15.00
N VAL A 145 -12.05 -13.15 16.16
CA VAL A 145 -11.07 -13.59 17.17
C VAL A 145 -10.36 -14.86 16.70
N PHE A 146 -9.03 -14.88 16.79
CA PHE A 146 -8.27 -16.12 16.66
C PHE A 146 -8.23 -16.84 18.01
N ARG A 147 -8.69 -18.09 18.07
CA ARG A 147 -8.77 -18.87 19.31
C ARG A 147 -7.91 -20.12 19.26
N ALA A 148 -7.27 -20.44 20.38
CA ALA A 148 -6.56 -21.69 20.56
C ALA A 148 -7.50 -22.89 20.37
N GLY A 149 -6.98 -23.97 19.79
CA GLY A 149 -7.75 -25.17 19.44
C GLY A 149 -8.48 -25.07 18.09
N THR A 150 -8.25 -24.01 17.33
CA THR A 150 -8.69 -23.92 15.92
C THR A 150 -7.45 -23.91 15.02
N PRO A 151 -7.43 -24.61 13.87
CA PRO A 151 -6.25 -24.68 13.01
C PRO A 151 -5.69 -23.29 12.63
N TYR A 152 -6.58 -22.38 12.27
CA TYR A 152 -6.22 -21.02 11.88
C TYR A 152 -5.82 -20.14 13.08
N GLY A 153 -6.44 -20.34 14.25
CA GLY A 153 -6.08 -19.64 15.48
C GLY A 153 -4.73 -20.07 16.03
N ASP A 154 -4.47 -21.38 16.08
CA ASP A 154 -3.23 -21.96 16.59
C ASP A 154 -2.01 -21.50 15.76
N ARG A 155 -2.12 -21.45 14.42
CA ARG A 155 -1.03 -20.95 13.55
C ARG A 155 -0.67 -19.49 13.83
N ASN A 156 -1.68 -18.64 14.03
CA ASN A 156 -1.44 -17.22 14.29
C ASN A 156 -0.92 -16.99 15.71
N LEU A 157 -1.45 -17.74 16.69
CA LEU A 157 -0.97 -17.70 18.07
C LEU A 157 0.48 -18.18 18.17
N GLU A 158 0.83 -19.33 17.56
CA GLU A 158 2.20 -19.85 17.57
C GLU A 158 3.19 -18.82 17.02
N TRP A 159 2.88 -18.25 15.84
CA TRP A 159 3.71 -17.24 15.21
C TRP A 159 3.85 -15.96 16.04
N VAL A 160 2.77 -15.47 16.66
CA VAL A 160 2.85 -14.31 17.56
C VAL A 160 3.68 -14.64 18.80
N LEU A 161 3.48 -15.81 19.41
CA LEU A 161 4.13 -16.20 20.67
C LEU A 161 5.65 -16.35 20.52
N VAL A 162 6.13 -16.83 19.38
CA VAL A 162 7.57 -16.90 19.09
C VAL A 162 8.15 -15.58 18.56
N GLY A 163 7.30 -14.59 18.30
CA GLY A 163 7.72 -13.31 17.73
C GLY A 163 8.19 -13.43 16.29
N GLY A 164 7.48 -14.21 15.48
CA GLY A 164 7.89 -14.55 14.12
C GLY A 164 8.05 -13.35 13.19
N SER A 165 8.83 -13.56 12.14
CA SER A 165 9.10 -12.55 11.11
C SER A 165 7.83 -12.07 10.42
N PRO A 166 7.82 -10.83 9.88
CA PRO A 166 6.73 -10.33 9.05
C PRO A 166 6.33 -11.34 7.97
N ARG A 167 5.02 -11.55 7.82
CA ARG A 167 4.43 -12.35 6.74
C ARG A 167 3.95 -11.40 5.66
N ILE A 168 4.57 -11.44 4.50
CA ILE A 168 4.19 -10.65 3.32
C ILE A 168 3.76 -11.66 2.26
N VAL A 169 2.47 -11.66 1.93
CA VAL A 169 1.87 -12.59 0.96
C VAL A 169 1.34 -11.77 -0.21
N GLY A 170 1.91 -11.99 -1.39
CA GLY A 170 1.54 -11.33 -2.63
C GLY A 170 0.27 -11.93 -3.20
N ASP A 171 0.22 -13.25 -3.34
CA ASP A 171 -0.97 -13.95 -3.82
C ASP A 171 -1.19 -15.21 -2.99
N ARG A 172 -2.26 -15.22 -2.19
CA ARG A 172 -2.65 -16.38 -1.38
C ARG A 172 -2.83 -17.65 -2.18
N SER A 173 -3.35 -17.56 -3.40
CA SER A 173 -3.62 -18.74 -4.23
C SER A 173 -2.33 -19.43 -4.69
N ALA A 174 -1.22 -18.71 -4.72
CA ALA A 174 0.09 -19.21 -5.09
C ALA A 174 1.01 -19.46 -3.89
N ASP A 175 0.94 -18.60 -2.87
CA ASP A 175 1.93 -18.50 -1.80
C ASP A 175 1.49 -19.19 -0.50
N VAL A 176 0.20 -19.51 -0.37
CA VAL A 176 -0.37 -20.12 0.83
C VAL A 176 -0.98 -21.47 0.49
N ASP A 177 -0.59 -22.47 1.27
CA ASP A 177 -1.23 -23.77 1.24
C ASP A 177 -2.69 -23.63 1.74
N VAL A 178 -3.66 -23.90 0.88
CA VAL A 178 -5.08 -23.77 1.21
C VAL A 178 -5.60 -24.93 2.06
N ASP A 179 -4.94 -26.09 2.04
CA ASP A 179 -5.29 -27.24 2.90
C ASP A 179 -5.02 -26.94 4.38
N GLN A 180 -4.27 -25.87 4.62
CA GLN A 180 -3.96 -25.30 5.91
C GLN A 180 -5.01 -24.30 6.40
N ASP A 181 -5.99 -23.90 5.58
CA ASP A 181 -7.11 -23.09 6.05
C ASP A 181 -8.20 -23.96 6.72
N VAL A 182 -9.11 -23.33 7.47
CA VAL A 182 -10.25 -24.06 8.07
C VAL A 182 -11.23 -24.50 6.95
N PRO A 183 -11.84 -25.70 7.01
CA PRO A 183 -12.79 -26.12 5.98
C PRO A 183 -13.93 -25.12 5.78
N GLY A 184 -14.16 -24.70 4.53
CA GLY A 184 -15.16 -23.68 4.18
C GLY A 184 -14.70 -22.24 4.39
N PHE A 185 -13.41 -22.01 4.67
CA PHE A 185 -12.85 -20.67 4.71
C PHE A 185 -12.65 -20.13 3.30
N GLU A 186 -13.46 -19.13 2.95
CA GLU A 186 -13.31 -18.36 1.73
C GLU A 186 -12.75 -16.98 2.09
N PRO A 187 -11.42 -16.78 2.04
CA PRO A 187 -10.83 -15.49 2.37
C PRO A 187 -11.30 -14.43 1.39
N ARG A 188 -11.80 -13.31 1.91
CA ARG A 188 -12.18 -12.12 1.11
C ARG A 188 -10.98 -11.34 0.57
N TYR A 189 -9.77 -11.78 0.89
CA TYR A 189 -8.52 -11.11 0.60
C TYR A 189 -7.60 -12.06 -0.19
N SER A 190 -6.86 -11.50 -1.15
CA SER A 190 -5.92 -12.22 -2.00
C SER A 190 -4.47 -11.95 -1.62
N SER A 191 -4.20 -10.80 -0.98
CA SER A 191 -2.88 -10.43 -0.47
C SER A 191 -2.98 -9.92 0.96
N TYR A 192 -1.90 -10.05 1.74
CA TYR A 192 -1.84 -9.49 3.08
C TYR A 192 -0.41 -9.29 3.59
N VAL A 193 -0.28 -8.37 4.54
CA VAL A 193 0.91 -8.17 5.36
C VAL A 193 0.51 -8.30 6.84
N SER A 194 1.11 -9.26 7.53
CA SER A 194 0.95 -9.43 8.98
C SER A 194 2.29 -9.25 9.69
N VAL A 195 2.30 -8.43 10.73
CA VAL A 195 3.47 -8.16 11.58
C VAL A 195 3.13 -8.41 13.04
N VAL A 196 4.06 -9.04 13.77
CA VAL A 196 3.92 -9.20 15.21
C VAL A 196 4.15 -7.86 15.89
N ILE A 197 3.24 -7.48 16.78
CA ILE A 197 3.42 -6.32 17.65
C ILE A 197 4.25 -6.81 18.84
N ARG A 198 5.54 -6.46 18.87
CA ARG A 198 6.47 -6.92 19.89
C ARG A 198 7.47 -5.84 20.30
N SER A 199 7.91 -5.90 21.54
CA SER A 199 9.17 -5.31 21.99
C SER A 199 10.31 -6.33 21.85
N ASP A 200 11.52 -5.96 22.25
CA ASP A 200 12.67 -6.87 22.22
C ASP A 200 12.41 -8.16 23.00
N GLN A 201 11.64 -8.08 24.10
CA GLN A 201 11.45 -9.19 25.03
C GLN A 201 10.07 -9.85 24.97
N TYR A 202 9.06 -9.19 24.38
CA TYR A 202 7.67 -9.63 24.51
C TYR A 202 6.84 -9.39 23.26
N SER A 203 5.98 -10.36 22.94
CA SER A 203 4.91 -10.22 21.96
C SER A 203 3.61 -9.78 22.63
N PHE A 204 2.95 -8.80 22.02
CA PHE A 204 1.69 -8.22 22.51
C PHE A 204 0.49 -8.59 21.66
N GLY A 205 0.71 -9.05 20.43
CA GLY A 205 -0.35 -9.34 19.47
C GLY A 205 0.17 -9.22 18.03
N MET A 206 -0.70 -8.85 17.11
CA MET A 206 -0.33 -8.68 15.70
C MET A 206 -1.13 -7.57 15.04
N LEU A 207 -0.55 -6.96 14.01
CA LEU A 207 -1.21 -6.05 13.09
C LEU A 207 -1.26 -6.72 11.73
N THR A 208 -2.45 -6.84 11.15
CA THR A 208 -2.66 -7.41 9.83
C THR A 208 -3.33 -6.39 8.93
N VAL A 209 -2.82 -6.25 7.71
CA VAL A 209 -3.40 -5.44 6.65
C VAL A 209 -3.62 -6.33 5.44
N ASP A 210 -4.84 -6.36 4.91
CA ASP A 210 -5.22 -7.23 3.80
C ASP A 210 -5.93 -6.46 2.67
N SER A 211 -5.90 -7.04 1.47
CA SER A 211 -6.52 -6.50 0.26
C SER A 211 -7.12 -7.62 -0.61
N PRO A 212 -8.26 -7.40 -1.29
CA PRO A 212 -8.82 -8.37 -2.24
C PRO A 212 -7.99 -8.54 -3.52
N VAL A 213 -7.00 -7.68 -3.77
CA VAL A 213 -6.17 -7.70 -4.98
C VAL A 213 -4.84 -8.41 -4.71
N PRO A 214 -4.39 -9.36 -5.56
CA PRO A 214 -3.06 -9.95 -5.45
C PRO A 214 -1.96 -8.92 -5.75
N ASP A 215 -0.79 -9.11 -5.16
CA ASP A 215 0.40 -8.26 -5.27
C ASP A 215 0.14 -6.78 -4.98
N ALA A 216 -0.83 -6.49 -4.11
CA ALA A 216 -1.25 -5.12 -3.83
C ALA A 216 -0.25 -4.35 -2.96
N PHE A 217 0.63 -5.04 -2.23
CA PHE A 217 1.56 -4.44 -1.27
C PHE A 217 2.98 -4.38 -1.82
N THR A 218 3.59 -3.20 -1.72
CA THR A 218 5.02 -3.00 -1.99
C THR A 218 5.88 -3.27 -0.74
N GLU A 219 7.20 -3.35 -0.91
CA GLU A 219 8.13 -3.46 0.22
C GLU A 219 8.06 -2.23 1.14
N LEU A 220 7.81 -1.04 0.58
CA LEU A 220 7.65 0.20 1.35
C LEU A 220 6.37 0.13 2.21
N ASP A 221 5.29 -0.42 1.68
CA ASP A 221 4.04 -0.62 2.42
C ASP A 221 4.25 -1.55 3.61
N ALA A 222 4.95 -2.67 3.40
CA ALA A 222 5.30 -3.60 4.47
C ALA A 222 6.15 -2.94 5.57
N LYS A 223 7.11 -2.06 5.19
CA LYS A 223 7.91 -1.27 6.13
C LYS A 223 7.06 -0.26 6.93
N ASN A 224 6.12 0.41 6.28
CA ASN A 224 5.19 1.34 6.95
C ASN A 224 4.30 0.60 7.96
N ILE A 225 3.80 -0.59 7.59
CA ILE A 225 3.01 -1.46 8.47
C ILE A 225 3.85 -1.91 9.68
N ALA A 226 5.08 -2.36 9.46
CA ALA A 226 5.99 -2.73 10.52
C ALA A 226 6.29 -1.57 11.48
N MET A 227 6.49 -0.36 10.96
CA MET A 227 6.71 0.84 11.78
C MET A 227 5.50 1.15 12.67
N MET A 228 4.28 1.02 12.13
CA MET A 228 3.05 1.20 12.90
C MET A 228 2.87 0.13 13.98
N ALA A 229 3.29 -1.12 13.71
CA ALA A 229 3.34 -2.15 14.75
C ALA A 229 4.34 -1.81 15.87
N SER A 230 5.47 -1.18 15.55
CA SER A 230 6.41 -0.71 16.58
C SER A 230 5.80 0.38 17.47
N PHE A 231 5.03 1.31 16.90
CA PHE A 231 4.29 2.30 17.68
C PHE A 231 3.25 1.67 18.60
N MET A 232 2.52 0.66 18.11
CA MET A 232 1.65 -0.13 18.97
C MET A 232 2.44 -0.83 20.08
N ALA A 233 3.57 -1.44 19.78
CA ALA A 233 4.39 -2.13 20.78
C ALA A 233 4.84 -1.19 21.91
N VAL A 234 5.13 0.09 21.60
CA VAL A 234 5.39 1.12 22.61
C VAL A 234 4.14 1.36 23.48
N ALA A 235 2.97 1.59 22.89
CA ALA A 235 1.72 1.79 23.65
C ALA A 235 1.39 0.59 24.56
N PHE A 236 1.55 -0.62 24.03
CA PHE A 236 1.39 -1.85 24.80
C PHE A 236 2.39 -1.94 25.96
N SER A 237 3.67 -1.64 25.73
CA SER A 237 4.71 -1.66 26.77
C SER A 237 4.44 -0.66 27.90
N LEU A 238 3.84 0.49 27.58
CA LEU A 238 3.45 1.49 28.56
C LEU A 238 2.20 1.07 29.37
N THR A 239 1.38 0.18 28.82
CA THR A 239 0.14 -0.30 29.46
C THR A 239 0.39 -1.49 30.37
N TYR A 240 1.15 -2.48 29.87
CA TYR A 240 1.38 -3.75 30.55
C TYR A 240 2.79 -3.78 31.15
N SER A 241 2.88 -3.92 32.48
CA SER A 241 4.16 -4.20 33.14
C SER A 241 4.37 -5.72 33.19
N PHE A 242 5.47 -6.18 32.60
CA PHE A 242 5.75 -7.61 32.41
C PHE A 242 6.12 -8.47 33.64
N PRO A 243 6.37 -7.94 34.86
CA PRO A 243 6.43 -8.79 36.06
C PRO A 243 5.15 -9.63 36.28
N GLU A 244 4.02 -9.27 35.66
CA GLU A 244 2.75 -10.01 35.76
C GLU A 244 2.55 -11.08 34.67
N ARG A 245 3.35 -11.12 33.59
CA ARG A 245 3.15 -12.04 32.44
C ARG A 245 4.27 -13.07 32.24
N ASP A 246 5.48 -12.86 32.78
CA ASP A 246 6.69 -13.62 32.40
C ASP A 246 7.05 -14.83 33.28
N ARG A 247 6.06 -15.57 33.79
CA ARG A 247 6.31 -16.94 34.31
C ARG A 247 6.15 -17.99 33.21
N ASN A 248 6.96 -17.93 32.15
CA ASN A 248 7.05 -19.08 31.22
C ASN A 248 8.47 -19.30 30.64
N PRO A 249 9.15 -20.41 30.97
CA PRO A 249 10.56 -20.64 30.67
C PRO A 249 10.86 -21.13 29.23
N ARG A 250 10.01 -20.84 28.25
CA ARG A 250 10.15 -21.36 26.87
C ARG A 250 10.94 -20.47 25.91
N LYS A 251 11.79 -19.56 26.43
CA LYS A 251 12.77 -18.87 25.59
C LYS A 251 13.97 -19.80 25.39
N GLY A 252 14.02 -20.45 24.23
CA GLY A 252 15.26 -21.03 23.70
C GLY A 252 16.25 -19.92 23.31
N PRO A 253 17.54 -20.28 23.12
CA PRO A 253 18.64 -19.34 22.91
C PRO A 253 18.47 -18.46 21.66
#